data_AF-A0A8C5I5X7-F1
#
_entry.id   AF-A0A8C5I5X7-F1
#
_cell.length_a   1.000
_cell.length_b   1.000
_cell.length_c   1.000
_cell.angle_alpha   90.00
_cell.angle_beta   90.00
_cell.angle_gamma   90.00
#
_symmetry.space_group_name_H-M   'P 1'
#
loop_
_entity.id
_entity.type
_entity.pdbx_description
1 polymer ?
#
loop_
_entity_poly.entity_id
_entity_poly.type
_entity_poly.pdbx_seq_one_letter_code
_entity_poly.pdbx_strand_id
1 'polypeptide(L)'
;MAASCTLVCCGEERDADKAVIVNFSNGNVKNGNQLDFTMYKNVDENNPRKRTRRILVAESDRLSYVGHNFGVGSLKCNSLCQYYVGVLNRDTMQMEIHNAQLFNMQPAIPGENTESSKMEDTTQTYRDKVDSLIEAFGTNKQKRALSTRRLNQVGSDTLHHAVAKAASSVISQKGLEALQQELVDTESQSDLALRVPPCNPDAACREDVYPFENLLTPVEFDALEQAGSKMAELTQEELQTLKDKGGCLSVVEHLENLPASGELREKMSRCAFYLSLLLKMVRQKIVSRKFGHEEGCPRIIVNKLLKDFTVESFQNGRIQNVVSSSMRAKLATYCLALLLHMGHMTADLTLLHRDLRLAEAKMIEVAKSMGLTLIKAPRAKTPEAEQRDEHKQATLVLPLVKYDQFTERRKRRKMK
;
A
#
# COMPACT_ATOMS: atom_id res chain seq x y z
N MET A 1 19.81 35.56 -62.15
CA MET A 1 19.03 34.75 -63.11
C MET A 1 18.52 33.53 -62.36
N ALA A 2 17.20 33.35 -62.25
CA ALA A 2 16.64 32.15 -61.63
C ALA A 2 16.87 30.98 -62.60
N ALA A 3 17.58 29.94 -62.18
CA ALA A 3 17.75 28.74 -62.98
C ALA A 3 16.38 28.11 -63.24
N SER A 4 16.00 27.94 -64.50
CA SER A 4 14.73 27.32 -64.89
C SER A 4 14.82 25.81 -64.66
N CYS A 5 14.21 25.32 -63.58
CA CYS A 5 14.03 23.89 -63.35
C CYS A 5 12.90 23.37 -64.24
N THR A 6 13.16 22.28 -64.97
CA THR A 6 12.13 21.65 -65.82
C THR A 6 11.50 20.48 -65.07
N LEU A 7 10.17 20.54 -64.95
CA LEU A 7 9.35 19.52 -64.30
C LEU A 7 9.14 18.37 -65.28
N VAL A 8 9.64 17.19 -64.97
CA VAL A 8 9.37 15.99 -65.77
C VAL A 8 8.39 15.14 -64.98
N CYS A 9 7.13 15.13 -65.40
CA CYS A 9 6.15 14.20 -64.85
C CYS A 9 6.53 12.79 -65.29
N CYS A 10 6.79 11.89 -64.34
CA CYS A 10 6.87 10.46 -64.66
C CYS A 10 5.55 10.05 -65.35
N GLY A 11 5.64 9.26 -66.42
CA GLY A 11 4.45 8.74 -67.12
C GLY A 11 3.52 7.97 -66.19
N GLU A 12 2.30 7.63 -66.65
CA GLU A 12 1.20 7.03 -65.86
C GLU A 12 1.69 6.19 -64.65
N GLU A 13 1.67 6.81 -63.47
CA GLU A 13 2.21 6.21 -62.25
C GLU A 13 1.41 4.95 -61.89
N ARG A 14 2.06 3.78 -61.93
CA ARG A 14 1.45 2.56 -61.39
C ARG A 14 1.42 2.67 -59.87
N ASP A 15 0.46 2.00 -59.22
CA ASP A 15 0.37 1.98 -57.76
C ASP A 15 1.66 1.47 -57.06
N ALA A 16 2.53 0.77 -57.79
CA ALA A 16 3.86 0.31 -57.34
C ALA A 16 4.94 1.41 -57.36
N ASP A 17 4.71 2.50 -58.11
CA ASP A 17 5.68 3.59 -58.30
C ASP A 17 5.50 4.71 -57.26
N LYS A 18 4.50 4.58 -56.37
CA LYS A 18 4.21 5.58 -55.33
C LYS A 18 5.19 5.46 -54.18
N ALA A 19 5.83 6.57 -53.84
CA ALA A 19 6.68 6.66 -52.67
C ALA A 19 5.85 6.49 -51.38
N VAL A 20 6.41 5.79 -50.39
CA VAL A 20 5.76 5.60 -49.09
C VAL A 20 6.57 6.35 -48.04
N ILE A 21 5.93 7.30 -47.37
CA ILE A 21 6.51 8.07 -46.28
C ILE A 21 5.92 7.57 -44.98
N VAL A 22 6.78 7.15 -44.04
CA VAL A 22 6.37 6.66 -42.73
C VAL A 22 6.74 7.64 -41.63
N ASN A 23 5.82 7.86 -40.70
CA ASN A 23 6.08 8.57 -39.47
C ASN A 23 5.84 7.61 -38.30
N PHE A 24 6.81 7.47 -37.40
CA PHE A 24 6.70 6.59 -36.24
C PHE A 24 6.24 7.37 -35.01
N SER A 25 5.24 6.86 -34.30
CA SER A 25 4.69 7.52 -33.10
C SER A 25 5.73 7.73 -32.00
N ASN A 26 6.77 6.89 -31.96
CA ASN A 26 7.81 6.87 -30.93
C ASN A 26 9.04 7.71 -31.30
N GLY A 27 8.98 8.51 -32.38
CA GLY A 27 10.07 9.37 -32.85
C GLY A 27 10.94 8.73 -33.94
N ASN A 28 12.13 9.29 -34.18
CA ASN A 28 13.00 8.89 -35.29
C ASN A 28 13.69 7.54 -35.05
N VAL A 29 13.60 6.66 -36.05
CA VAL A 29 14.29 5.36 -36.06
C VAL A 29 15.79 5.58 -36.31
N LYS A 30 16.64 5.15 -35.37
CA LYS A 30 18.10 5.29 -35.47
C LYS A 30 18.74 4.31 -36.46
N ASN A 31 18.16 3.11 -36.60
CA ASN A 31 18.64 2.04 -37.47
C ASN A 31 17.57 1.66 -38.52
N GLY A 32 17.28 2.56 -39.46
CA GLY A 32 16.24 2.32 -40.47
C GLY A 32 16.46 1.07 -41.33
N ASN A 33 17.73 0.64 -41.49
CA ASN A 33 18.11 -0.54 -42.29
C ASN A 33 17.78 -1.88 -41.60
N GLN A 34 17.38 -1.88 -40.33
CA GLN A 34 17.00 -3.07 -39.57
C GLN A 34 15.49 -3.29 -39.54
N LEU A 35 14.72 -2.47 -40.24
CA LEU A 35 13.26 -2.59 -40.32
C LEU A 35 12.85 -3.24 -41.63
N ASP A 36 12.12 -4.35 -41.51
CA ASP A 36 11.51 -5.01 -42.66
C ASP A 36 10.12 -4.45 -42.88
N PHE A 37 9.90 -3.87 -44.05
CA PHE A 37 8.61 -3.27 -44.43
C PHE A 37 7.82 -4.21 -45.34
N THR A 38 6.58 -4.51 -44.94
CA THR A 38 5.63 -5.26 -45.77
C THR A 38 4.36 -4.43 -45.99
N MET A 39 3.95 -4.32 -47.26
CA MET A 39 2.74 -3.58 -47.65
C MET A 39 1.66 -4.53 -48.14
N TYR A 40 0.48 -4.40 -47.56
CA TYR A 40 -0.71 -5.15 -47.93
C TYR A 40 -1.71 -4.26 -48.65
N LYS A 41 -2.30 -4.79 -49.72
CA LYS A 41 -3.39 -4.16 -50.47
C LYS A 41 -4.70 -4.90 -50.26
N ASN A 42 -5.81 -4.16 -50.26
CA ASN A 42 -7.13 -4.77 -50.23
C ASN A 42 -7.42 -5.51 -51.55
N VAL A 43 -8.08 -6.67 -51.46
CA VAL A 43 -8.44 -7.53 -52.59
C VAL A 43 -9.65 -6.99 -53.37
N ASP A 44 -10.53 -6.22 -52.72
CA ASP A 44 -11.73 -5.63 -53.34
C ASP A 44 -11.37 -4.44 -54.24
N GLU A 45 -11.04 -4.70 -55.51
CA GLU A 45 -10.72 -3.65 -56.49
C GLU A 45 -11.95 -2.97 -57.10
N ASN A 46 -13.13 -3.60 -57.02
CA ASN A 46 -14.39 -3.09 -57.61
C ASN A 46 -14.94 -1.85 -56.90
N ASN A 47 -14.67 -1.69 -55.60
CA ASN A 47 -15.16 -0.55 -54.83
C ASN A 47 -14.07 0.53 -54.75
N PRO A 48 -14.28 1.75 -55.30
CA PRO A 48 -13.25 2.78 -55.36
C PRO A 48 -12.72 3.20 -53.97
N ARG A 49 -13.55 3.09 -52.91
CA ARG A 49 -13.13 3.41 -51.53
C ARG A 49 -12.35 2.28 -50.84
N LYS A 50 -12.44 1.06 -51.35
CA LYS A 50 -11.69 -0.10 -50.83
C LYS A 50 -10.40 -0.33 -51.63
N ARG A 51 -10.42 -0.05 -52.93
CA ARG A 51 -9.29 -0.19 -53.85
C ARG A 51 -8.04 0.57 -53.38
N THR A 52 -8.19 1.72 -52.73
CA THR A 52 -7.07 2.54 -52.25
C THR A 52 -6.61 2.17 -50.83
N ARG A 53 -7.25 1.21 -50.16
CA ARG A 53 -6.87 0.80 -48.79
C ARG A 53 -5.56 0.02 -48.79
N ARG A 54 -4.63 0.45 -47.97
CA ARG A 54 -3.30 -0.12 -47.78
C ARG A 54 -3.01 -0.22 -46.28
N ILE A 55 -2.30 -1.28 -45.91
CA ILE A 55 -1.74 -1.48 -44.58
C ILE A 55 -0.24 -1.64 -44.75
N LEU A 56 0.53 -0.91 -43.95
CA LEU A 56 1.97 -1.04 -43.91
C LEU A 56 2.37 -1.61 -42.55
N VAL A 57 3.20 -2.64 -42.56
CA VAL A 57 3.75 -3.26 -41.36
C VAL A 57 5.26 -3.09 -41.41
N ALA A 58 5.84 -2.62 -40.31
CA ALA A 58 7.28 -2.55 -40.11
C ALA A 58 7.66 -3.46 -38.94
N GLU A 59 8.46 -4.49 -39.22
CA GLU A 59 8.92 -5.45 -38.22
C GLU A 59 10.34 -5.13 -37.77
N SER A 60 10.57 -5.27 -36.47
CA SER A 60 11.87 -5.13 -35.80
C SER A 60 12.04 -6.30 -34.83
N ASP A 61 13.28 -6.61 -34.43
CA ASP A 61 13.62 -7.66 -33.47
C ASP A 61 12.77 -7.65 -32.18
N ARG A 62 12.26 -6.47 -31.78
CA ARG A 62 11.55 -6.28 -30.49
C ARG A 62 10.08 -5.93 -30.62
N LEU A 63 9.66 -5.26 -31.70
CA LEU A 63 8.35 -4.63 -31.82
C LEU A 63 7.91 -4.58 -33.28
N SER A 64 6.64 -4.88 -33.53
CA SER A 64 5.97 -4.66 -34.81
C SER A 64 5.21 -3.34 -34.80
N TYR A 65 5.31 -2.57 -35.87
CA TYR A 65 4.54 -1.35 -36.08
C TYR A 65 3.56 -1.52 -37.22
N VAL A 66 2.34 -1.02 -37.06
CA VAL A 66 1.29 -1.07 -38.08
C VAL A 66 0.78 0.33 -38.38
N GLY A 67 0.70 0.65 -39.66
CA GLY A 67 0.10 1.87 -40.19
C GLY A 67 -1.02 1.56 -41.17
N HIS A 68 -2.10 2.33 -41.11
CA HIS A 68 -3.27 2.18 -41.96
C HIS A 68 -3.64 3.50 -42.62
N ASN A 69 -3.97 3.46 -43.92
CA ASN A 69 -4.46 4.63 -44.65
C ASN A 69 -5.99 4.78 -44.63
N PHE A 70 -6.69 3.92 -43.88
CA PHE A 70 -8.15 3.93 -43.70
C PHE A 70 -8.53 3.72 -42.24
N GLY A 71 -9.78 4.04 -41.88
CA GLY A 71 -10.29 3.87 -40.52
C GLY A 71 -10.02 5.06 -39.58
N VAL A 72 -10.39 4.90 -38.31
CA VAL A 72 -10.45 5.99 -37.30
C VAL A 72 -9.06 6.50 -36.87
N GLY A 73 -7.99 5.72 -37.10
CA GLY A 73 -6.59 6.08 -36.84
C GLY A 73 -5.79 6.58 -38.05
N SER A 74 -6.41 6.63 -39.24
CA SER A 74 -5.71 7.06 -40.47
C SER A 74 -5.52 8.58 -40.52
N LEU A 75 -4.40 8.99 -41.12
CA LEU A 75 -4.13 10.37 -41.45
C LEU A 75 -5.16 10.88 -42.48
N LYS A 76 -6.07 11.75 -42.03
CA LYS A 76 -7.07 12.39 -42.89
C LYS A 76 -6.45 13.22 -44.02
N CYS A 77 -5.19 13.64 -43.88
CA CYS A 77 -4.49 14.42 -44.89
C CYS A 77 -4.33 13.68 -46.23
N ASN A 78 -4.25 12.34 -46.26
CA ASN A 78 -4.16 11.62 -47.54
C ASN A 78 -5.41 11.74 -48.42
N SER A 79 -6.56 12.11 -47.84
CA SER A 79 -7.80 12.36 -48.59
C SER A 79 -7.99 13.82 -49.00
N LEU A 80 -7.29 14.75 -48.32
CA LEU A 80 -7.46 16.19 -48.48
C LEU A 80 -6.25 16.86 -49.17
N CYS A 81 -5.08 16.23 -49.12
CA CYS A 81 -3.82 16.73 -49.63
C CYS A 81 -3.11 15.61 -50.40
N GLN A 82 -2.51 15.97 -51.53
CA GLN A 82 -1.60 15.10 -52.28
C GLN A 82 -0.17 15.48 -51.91
N TYR A 83 0.63 14.49 -51.54
CA TYR A 83 2.03 14.68 -51.21
C TYR A 83 2.88 14.14 -52.36
N TYR A 84 4.00 14.80 -52.61
CA TYR A 84 4.93 14.40 -53.65
C TYR A 84 6.36 14.45 -53.12
N VAL A 85 7.15 13.45 -53.47
CA VAL A 85 8.60 13.41 -53.21
C VAL A 85 9.31 13.85 -54.47
N GLY A 86 10.06 14.94 -54.35
CA GLY A 86 10.87 15.47 -55.44
C GLY A 86 12.33 15.04 -55.33
N VAL A 87 12.86 14.42 -56.38
CA VAL A 87 14.29 14.12 -56.53
C VAL A 87 14.88 15.08 -57.55
N LEU A 88 15.73 16.00 -57.09
CA LEU A 88 16.38 16.99 -57.94
C LEU A 88 17.78 16.51 -58.35
N ASN A 89 17.99 16.30 -59.63
CA ASN A 89 19.33 16.11 -60.17
C ASN A 89 19.97 17.48 -60.42
N ARG A 90 21.04 17.79 -59.66
CA ARG A 90 21.71 19.10 -59.71
C ARG A 90 22.49 19.34 -61.00
N ASP A 91 22.94 18.27 -61.65
CA ASP A 91 23.77 18.37 -62.87
C ASP A 91 22.90 18.61 -64.11
N THR A 92 21.71 18.00 -64.17
CA THR A 92 20.75 18.19 -65.26
C THR A 92 19.71 19.28 -64.98
N MET A 93 19.62 19.77 -63.73
CA MET A 93 18.60 20.71 -63.24
C MET A 93 17.15 20.23 -63.54
N GLN A 94 16.95 18.91 -63.52
CA GLN A 94 15.65 18.27 -63.71
C GLN A 94 15.16 17.71 -62.37
N MET A 95 13.87 17.92 -62.09
CA MET A 95 13.21 17.44 -60.89
C MET A 95 12.22 16.35 -61.25
N GLU A 96 12.48 15.14 -60.75
CA GLU A 96 11.57 14.00 -60.82
C GLU A 96 10.62 14.08 -59.62
N ILE A 97 9.33 13.95 -59.89
CA ILE A 97 8.29 14.04 -58.86
C ILE A 97 7.54 12.73 -58.80
N HIS A 98 7.56 12.10 -57.62
CA HIS A 98 6.84 10.88 -57.32
C HIS A 98 5.71 11.14 -56.34
N ASN A 99 4.52 10.67 -56.65
CA ASN A 99 3.39 10.72 -55.72
C ASN A 99 3.68 9.90 -54.46
N ALA A 100 3.35 10.47 -53.30
CA ALA A 100 3.70 9.93 -52.00
C ALA A 100 2.50 9.70 -51.09
N GLN A 101 2.46 8.54 -50.43
CA GLN A 101 1.47 8.23 -49.40
C GLN A 101 2.09 8.28 -48.02
N LEU A 102 1.44 8.98 -47.08
CA LEU A 102 1.90 9.08 -45.69
C LEU A 102 1.23 8.03 -44.82
N PHE A 103 2.01 7.30 -44.02
CA PHE A 103 1.52 6.36 -43.02
C PHE A 103 2.00 6.78 -41.63
N ASN A 104 1.08 6.80 -40.67
CA ASN A 104 1.43 6.92 -39.27
C ASN A 104 1.53 5.51 -38.67
N MET A 105 2.71 5.15 -38.18
CA MET A 105 3.06 3.83 -37.69
C MET A 105 2.87 3.80 -36.17
N GLN A 106 2.01 2.90 -35.68
CA GLN A 106 1.73 2.69 -34.27
C GLN A 106 2.26 1.33 -33.80
N PRO A 107 2.81 1.21 -32.57
CA PRO A 107 3.30 -0.06 -32.05
C PRO A 107 2.13 -1.02 -31.82
N ALA A 108 2.22 -2.21 -32.38
CA ALA A 108 1.30 -3.31 -32.09
C ALA A 108 1.89 -4.15 -30.96
N ILE A 109 1.34 -4.01 -29.76
CA ILE A 109 1.77 -4.76 -28.57
C ILE A 109 0.96 -6.06 -28.50
N PRO A 110 1.60 -7.24 -28.51
CA PRO A 110 0.90 -8.51 -28.36
C PRO A 110 0.12 -8.55 -27.04
N GLY A 111 -1.21 -8.65 -27.11
CA GLY A 111 -2.10 -8.70 -25.94
C GLY A 111 -2.94 -7.44 -25.69
N GLU A 112 -2.62 -6.31 -26.35
CA GLU A 112 -3.45 -5.12 -26.33
C GLU A 112 -4.43 -5.17 -27.50
N ASN A 113 -5.56 -5.86 -27.32
CA ASN A 113 -6.64 -5.84 -28.28
C ASN A 113 -7.23 -4.42 -28.32
N THR A 114 -6.81 -3.62 -29.30
CA THR A 114 -7.55 -2.42 -29.69
C THR A 114 -8.90 -2.89 -30.21
N GLU A 115 -9.92 -2.75 -29.37
CA GLU A 115 -11.32 -3.01 -29.72
C GLU A 115 -11.71 -2.17 -30.93
N SER A 116 -11.53 -2.73 -32.12
CA SER A 116 -11.98 -2.13 -33.36
C SER A 116 -13.01 -3.06 -33.98
N SER A 117 -14.27 -2.63 -33.82
CA SER A 117 -15.44 -3.01 -34.61
C SER A 117 -15.58 -4.51 -34.91
N LYS A 118 -16.19 -5.26 -33.99
CA LYS A 118 -16.80 -6.54 -34.37
C LYS A 118 -17.92 -6.24 -35.37
N MET A 119 -17.74 -6.73 -36.59
CA MET A 119 -18.76 -6.74 -37.64
C MET A 119 -20.03 -7.40 -37.10
N GLU A 120 -21.15 -6.72 -37.33
CA GLU A 120 -22.50 -7.17 -37.04
C GLU A 120 -22.83 -8.39 -37.90
N ASP A 121 -22.54 -9.60 -37.44
CA ASP A 121 -23.19 -10.83 -37.92
C ASP A 121 -22.88 -11.99 -36.98
N THR A 122 -23.29 -11.84 -35.72
CA THR A 122 -23.56 -13.00 -34.87
C THR A 122 -25.07 -13.10 -34.73
N THR A 123 -25.58 -14.34 -34.70
CA THR A 123 -26.99 -14.70 -34.49
C THR A 123 -27.47 -14.17 -33.14
N GLN A 124 -27.69 -12.86 -33.06
CA GLN A 124 -28.24 -12.21 -31.88
C GLN A 124 -29.65 -12.74 -31.70
N THR A 125 -29.90 -13.31 -30.52
CA THR A 125 -31.21 -13.84 -30.15
C THR A 125 -32.21 -12.69 -30.22
N TYR A 126 -33.48 -12.97 -30.54
CA TYR A 126 -34.53 -11.94 -30.55
C TYR A 126 -34.52 -11.07 -29.27
N ARG A 127 -34.19 -11.68 -28.13
CA ARG A 127 -34.01 -10.99 -26.84
C ARG A 127 -32.84 -10.00 -26.82
N ASP A 128 -31.71 -10.35 -27.42
CA ASP A 128 -30.53 -9.49 -27.46
C ASP A 128 -30.80 -8.24 -28.31
N LYS A 129 -31.52 -8.41 -29.43
CA LYS A 129 -31.95 -7.28 -30.27
C LYS A 129 -32.91 -6.34 -29.53
N VAL A 130 -33.85 -6.89 -28.75
CA VAL A 130 -34.76 -6.09 -27.91
C VAL A 130 -34.00 -5.37 -26.80
N ASP A 131 -33.04 -6.03 -26.17
CA ASP A 131 -32.20 -5.44 -25.12
C ASP A 131 -31.33 -4.29 -25.68
N SER A 132 -30.80 -4.43 -26.89
CA SER A 132 -30.08 -3.35 -27.60
C SER A 132 -30.99 -2.15 -27.90
N LEU A 133 -32.24 -2.38 -28.31
CA LEU A 133 -33.21 -1.30 -28.53
C LEU A 133 -33.59 -0.59 -27.24
N ILE A 134 -33.72 -1.32 -26.12
CA ILE A 134 -33.97 -0.74 -24.80
C ILE A 134 -32.76 0.09 -24.34
N GLU A 135 -31.54 -0.37 -24.61
CA GLU A 135 -30.32 0.34 -24.27
C GLU A 135 -30.14 1.62 -25.08
N ALA A 136 -30.48 1.60 -26.37
CA ALA A 136 -30.43 2.78 -27.23
C ALA A 136 -31.58 3.76 -26.94
N PHE A 137 -32.83 3.30 -27.02
CA PHE A 137 -34.04 4.14 -27.07
C PHE A 137 -34.98 4.00 -25.87
N GLY A 138 -34.71 3.08 -24.93
CA GLY A 138 -35.57 2.85 -23.77
C GLY A 138 -35.61 4.03 -22.81
N THR A 139 -36.68 4.12 -22.02
CA THR A 139 -36.78 5.10 -20.93
C THR A 139 -35.76 4.82 -19.83
N ASN A 140 -35.39 5.82 -19.02
CA ASN A 140 -34.44 5.66 -17.91
C ASN A 140 -34.82 4.51 -16.96
N LYS A 141 -36.13 4.27 -16.77
CA LYS A 141 -36.65 3.15 -15.96
C LYS A 141 -36.34 1.80 -16.60
N GLN A 142 -36.54 1.67 -17.92
CA GLN A 142 -36.26 0.44 -18.66
C GLN A 142 -34.75 0.17 -18.76
N LYS A 143 -33.93 1.20 -19.01
CA LYS A 143 -32.46 1.06 -19.04
C LYS A 143 -31.92 0.58 -17.69
N ARG A 144 -32.43 1.11 -16.58
CA ARG A 144 -32.08 0.64 -15.23
C ARG A 144 -32.47 -0.82 -15.01
N ALA A 145 -33.69 -1.21 -15.38
CA ALA A 145 -34.15 -2.59 -15.23
C ALA A 145 -33.29 -3.57 -16.04
N LEU A 146 -32.91 -3.20 -17.27
CA LEU A 146 -32.02 -4.00 -18.12
C LEU A 146 -30.61 -4.10 -17.51
N SER A 147 -30.06 -3.00 -17.01
CA SER A 147 -28.77 -2.99 -16.30
C SER A 147 -28.79 -3.89 -15.06
N THR A 148 -29.84 -3.83 -14.24
CA THR A 148 -30.00 -4.71 -13.08
C THR A 148 -30.08 -6.18 -13.50
N ARG A 149 -30.83 -6.50 -14.57
CA ARG A 149 -30.92 -7.86 -15.08
C ARG A 149 -29.56 -8.40 -15.55
N ARG A 150 -28.79 -7.61 -16.30
CA ARG A 150 -27.43 -7.98 -16.74
C ARG A 150 -26.50 -8.17 -15.55
N LEU A 151 -26.54 -7.28 -14.54
CA LEU A 151 -25.74 -7.42 -13.31
C LEU A 151 -26.06 -8.71 -12.55
N ASN A 152 -27.33 -9.08 -12.48
CA ASN A 152 -27.75 -10.32 -11.80
C ASN A 152 -27.32 -11.58 -12.56
N GLN A 153 -27.33 -11.55 -13.90
CA GLN A 153 -26.90 -12.67 -14.74
C GLN A 153 -25.38 -12.87 -14.73
N VAL A 154 -24.61 -11.78 -14.80
CA VAL A 154 -23.16 -11.85 -14.60
C VAL A 154 -22.85 -12.32 -13.16
N GLY A 155 -23.66 -11.91 -12.18
CA GLY A 155 -23.61 -12.41 -10.81
C GLY A 155 -23.78 -13.93 -10.72
N SER A 156 -24.73 -14.55 -11.45
CA SER A 156 -24.90 -16.01 -11.42
C SER A 156 -23.73 -16.75 -12.06
N ASP A 157 -23.23 -16.29 -13.20
CA ASP A 157 -22.14 -16.96 -13.91
C ASP A 157 -20.81 -16.82 -13.16
N THR A 158 -20.55 -15.63 -12.59
CA THR A 158 -19.41 -15.41 -11.69
C THR A 158 -19.55 -16.19 -10.38
N LEU A 159 -20.76 -16.35 -9.84
CA LEU A 159 -21.02 -17.23 -8.69
C LEU A 159 -20.79 -18.70 -9.04
N HIS A 160 -21.25 -19.19 -10.19
CA HIS A 160 -21.01 -20.57 -10.61
C HIS A 160 -19.51 -20.84 -10.84
N HIS A 161 -18.81 -19.92 -11.49
CA HIS A 161 -17.35 -19.99 -11.61
C HIS A 161 -16.64 -19.88 -10.26
N ALA A 162 -17.09 -19.01 -9.37
CA ALA A 162 -16.53 -18.86 -8.02
C ALA A 162 -16.83 -20.07 -7.14
N VAL A 163 -17.98 -20.74 -7.30
CA VAL A 163 -18.34 -21.96 -6.56
C VAL A 163 -17.56 -23.16 -7.09
N ALA A 164 -17.39 -23.30 -8.41
CA ALA A 164 -16.52 -24.33 -8.99
C ALA A 164 -15.04 -24.11 -8.64
N LYS A 165 -14.61 -22.83 -8.64
CA LYS A 165 -13.27 -22.42 -8.20
C LYS A 165 -13.09 -22.58 -6.70
N ALA A 166 -14.13 -22.38 -5.88
CA ALA A 166 -14.09 -22.62 -4.45
C ALA A 166 -14.16 -24.12 -4.11
N ALA A 167 -14.87 -24.94 -4.88
CA ALA A 167 -14.87 -26.39 -4.67
C ALA A 167 -13.50 -27.00 -5.00
N SER A 168 -12.89 -26.56 -6.12
CA SER A 168 -11.51 -26.94 -6.46
C SER A 168 -10.48 -26.31 -5.53
N SER A 169 -10.68 -25.05 -5.09
CA SER A 169 -9.82 -24.44 -4.09
C SER A 169 -10.00 -25.04 -2.71
N VAL A 170 -11.15 -25.59 -2.31
CA VAL A 170 -11.35 -26.27 -1.01
C VAL A 170 -10.71 -27.66 -1.02
N ILE A 171 -10.60 -28.31 -2.18
CA ILE A 171 -9.88 -29.59 -2.32
C ILE A 171 -8.35 -29.35 -2.24
N SER A 172 -7.84 -28.27 -2.86
CA SER A 172 -6.43 -27.89 -2.72
C SER A 172 -6.14 -27.14 -1.42
N GLN A 173 -7.10 -26.37 -0.90
CA GLN A 173 -7.08 -25.72 0.41
C GLN A 173 -7.25 -26.71 1.53
N LYS A 174 -7.91 -27.87 1.47
CA LYS A 174 -7.81 -28.80 2.61
C LYS A 174 -6.38 -29.36 2.78
N GLY A 175 -5.61 -29.46 1.69
CA GLY A 175 -4.18 -29.74 1.74
C GLY A 175 -3.34 -28.51 2.12
N LEU A 176 -3.73 -27.33 1.66
CA LEU A 176 -3.05 -26.06 1.94
C LEU A 176 -3.54 -25.33 3.19
N GLU A 177 -4.65 -25.66 3.83
CA GLU A 177 -5.28 -25.12 5.06
C GLU A 177 -4.76 -25.89 6.26
N ALA A 178 -4.39 -27.17 6.11
CA ALA A 178 -3.54 -27.82 7.10
C ALA A 178 -2.18 -27.10 7.18
N LEU A 179 -1.60 -26.73 6.03
CA LEU A 179 -0.35 -25.97 5.94
C LEU A 179 -0.54 -24.45 6.18
N GLN A 180 -1.70 -23.87 5.86
CA GLN A 180 -2.02 -22.45 6.05
C GLN A 180 -2.62 -22.18 7.42
N GLN A 181 -3.18 -23.15 8.14
CA GLN A 181 -3.43 -22.97 9.57
C GLN A 181 -2.10 -23.00 10.30
N GLU A 182 -1.15 -23.88 9.95
CA GLU A 182 0.23 -23.77 10.44
C GLU A 182 0.92 -22.44 10.03
N LEU A 183 0.71 -21.95 8.80
CA LEU A 183 1.30 -20.69 8.32
C LEU A 183 0.58 -19.42 8.77
N VAL A 184 -0.75 -19.40 8.94
CA VAL A 184 -1.53 -18.26 9.44
C VAL A 184 -1.47 -18.19 10.95
N ASP A 185 -1.40 -19.32 11.65
CA ASP A 185 -1.04 -19.33 13.07
C ASP A 185 0.38 -18.77 13.23
N THR A 186 1.35 -19.09 12.35
CA THR A 186 2.69 -18.48 12.41
C THR A 186 2.77 -17.04 11.88
N GLU A 187 1.96 -16.61 10.91
CA GLU A 187 1.96 -15.23 10.37
C GLU A 187 1.19 -14.25 11.27
N SER A 188 0.04 -14.65 11.82
CA SER A 188 -0.69 -13.86 12.82
C SER A 188 0.05 -13.84 14.16
N GLN A 189 0.75 -14.93 14.52
CA GLN A 189 1.75 -14.89 15.58
C GLN A 189 2.95 -14.03 15.20
N SER A 190 3.43 -13.99 13.95
CA SER A 190 4.58 -13.16 13.57
C SER A 190 4.25 -11.66 13.62
N ASP A 191 3.05 -11.26 13.21
CA ASP A 191 2.67 -9.85 13.13
C ASP A 191 2.27 -9.30 14.52
N LEU A 192 1.91 -10.17 15.45
CA LEU A 192 1.76 -9.88 16.89
C LEU A 192 3.06 -10.04 17.68
N ALA A 193 3.91 -11.03 17.36
CA ALA A 193 5.23 -11.23 17.95
C ALA A 193 6.23 -10.14 17.53
N LEU A 194 6.02 -9.51 16.36
CA LEU A 194 6.73 -8.28 15.98
C LEU A 194 6.31 -7.07 16.82
N ARG A 195 5.11 -7.10 17.41
CA ARG A 195 4.57 -6.01 18.24
C ARG A 195 4.83 -6.21 19.71
N VAL A 196 4.95 -7.45 20.20
CA VAL A 196 5.30 -7.75 21.59
C VAL A 196 6.83 -7.81 21.72
N PRO A 197 7.44 -7.30 22.82
CA PRO A 197 8.87 -7.51 23.06
C PRO A 197 9.24 -9.00 23.00
N PRO A 198 10.48 -9.36 22.63
CA PRO A 198 10.92 -10.75 22.57
C PRO A 198 10.60 -11.47 23.90
N CYS A 199 9.72 -12.46 23.81
CA CYS A 199 9.20 -13.20 24.96
C CYS A 199 9.94 -14.54 25.07
N ASN A 200 10.43 -14.87 26.27
CA ASN A 200 11.00 -16.16 26.59
C ASN A 200 9.95 -17.00 27.35
N PRO A 201 9.22 -17.91 26.68
CA PRO A 201 8.14 -18.67 27.31
C PRO A 201 8.64 -19.71 28.33
N ASP A 202 9.91 -20.12 28.21
CA ASP A 202 10.52 -21.17 29.03
C ASP A 202 11.33 -20.61 30.22
N ALA A 203 11.16 -19.31 30.51
CA ALA A 203 11.85 -18.66 31.63
C ALA A 203 11.40 -19.24 32.98
N ALA A 204 12.37 -19.63 33.82
CA ALA A 204 12.12 -20.12 35.18
C ALA A 204 11.73 -18.99 36.15
N CYS A 205 12.20 -17.77 35.90
CA CYS A 205 11.90 -16.58 36.67
C CYS A 205 10.96 -15.66 35.88
N ARG A 206 10.05 -15.00 36.60
CA ARG A 206 9.06 -14.08 36.01
C ARG A 206 9.73 -12.86 35.35
N GLU A 207 10.87 -12.43 35.88
CA GLU A 207 11.66 -11.30 35.36
C GLU A 207 12.30 -11.62 34.00
N ASP A 208 12.58 -12.90 33.73
CA ASP A 208 13.28 -13.37 32.52
C ASP A 208 12.35 -13.67 31.34
N VAL A 209 11.03 -13.63 31.56
CA VAL A 209 10.03 -13.79 30.49
C VAL A 209 10.14 -12.66 29.47
N TYR A 210 10.34 -11.44 29.95
CA TYR A 210 10.65 -10.27 29.14
C TYR A 210 11.99 -9.70 29.59
N PRO A 211 13.14 -10.21 29.12
CA PRO A 211 14.44 -9.81 29.61
C PRO A 211 14.65 -8.29 29.52
N PHE A 212 15.17 -7.69 30.60
CA PHE A 212 15.40 -6.24 30.64
C PHE A 212 16.38 -5.78 29.56
N GLU A 213 17.40 -6.60 29.24
CA GLU A 213 18.41 -6.33 28.22
C GLU A 213 17.81 -6.14 26.81
N ASN A 214 16.67 -6.80 26.53
CA ASN A 214 15.95 -6.65 25.26
C ASN A 214 15.16 -5.32 25.20
N LEU A 215 14.80 -4.74 26.36
CA LEU A 215 14.14 -3.44 26.44
C LEU A 215 15.16 -2.30 26.39
N LEU A 216 16.22 -2.39 27.20
CA LEU A 216 17.33 -1.45 27.26
C LEU A 216 18.63 -2.24 27.40
N THR A 217 19.53 -2.10 26.42
CA THR A 217 20.85 -2.72 26.54
C THR A 217 21.67 -2.02 27.62
N PRO A 218 22.67 -2.67 28.24
CA PRO A 218 23.48 -2.05 29.29
C PRO A 218 24.07 -0.70 28.88
N VAL A 219 24.57 -0.60 27.64
CA VAL A 219 25.14 0.65 27.08
C VAL A 219 24.08 1.76 26.97
N GLU A 220 22.85 1.41 26.59
CA GLU A 220 21.74 2.37 26.52
C GLU A 220 21.28 2.80 27.91
N PHE A 221 21.24 1.86 28.85
CA PHE A 221 20.86 2.11 30.23
C PHE A 221 21.87 3.02 30.94
N ASP A 222 23.16 2.84 30.69
CA ASP A 222 24.23 3.70 31.22
C ASP A 222 24.18 5.10 30.59
N ALA A 223 23.89 5.20 29.29
CA ALA A 223 23.73 6.50 28.64
C ALA A 223 22.59 7.36 29.24
N LEU A 224 21.60 6.74 29.87
CA LEU A 224 20.46 7.40 30.49
C LEU A 224 20.73 7.96 31.90
N GLU A 225 21.90 7.71 32.48
CA GLU A 225 22.23 8.12 33.86
C GLU A 225 21.94 9.59 34.14
N GLN A 226 22.48 10.50 33.34
CA GLN A 226 22.31 11.95 33.54
C GLN A 226 20.84 12.40 33.41
N ALA A 227 20.08 11.76 32.52
CA ALA A 227 18.67 12.08 32.32
C ALA A 227 17.78 11.49 33.43
N GLY A 228 18.13 10.30 33.92
CA GLY A 228 17.49 9.66 35.07
C GLY A 228 17.70 10.44 36.36
N SER A 229 18.91 10.95 36.62
CA SER A 229 19.17 11.79 37.80
C SER A 229 18.33 13.06 37.79
N LYS A 230 18.21 13.74 36.65
CA LYS A 230 17.31 14.89 36.49
C LYS A 230 15.86 14.56 36.78
N MET A 231 15.39 13.37 36.35
CA MET A 231 14.04 12.90 36.66
C MET A 231 13.83 12.58 38.15
N ALA A 232 14.86 12.10 38.84
CA ALA A 232 14.81 11.80 40.27
C ALA A 232 14.86 13.05 41.16
N GLU A 233 15.35 14.17 40.62
CA GLU A 233 15.48 15.47 41.29
C GLU A 233 14.30 16.42 41.01
N LEU A 234 13.31 15.98 40.22
CA LEU A 234 12.15 16.80 39.87
C LEU A 234 11.39 17.25 41.12
N THR A 235 11.05 18.53 41.15
CA THR A 235 10.24 19.12 42.21
C THR A 235 8.76 18.74 42.08
N GLN A 236 7.99 18.85 43.16
CA GLN A 236 6.54 18.56 43.13
C GLN A 236 5.78 19.43 42.12
N GLU A 237 6.24 20.66 41.89
CA GLU A 237 5.66 21.57 40.89
C GLU A 237 5.91 21.05 39.47
N GLU A 238 7.13 20.59 39.17
CA GLU A 238 7.47 20.01 37.87
C GLU A 238 6.72 18.68 37.63
N LEU A 239 6.53 17.86 38.66
CA LEU A 239 5.68 16.66 38.60
C LEU A 239 4.22 17.00 38.28
N GLN A 240 3.68 18.09 38.83
CA GLN A 240 2.36 18.58 38.44
C GLN A 240 2.34 19.04 36.98
N THR A 241 3.37 19.74 36.50
CA THR A 241 3.43 20.09 35.08
C THR A 241 3.46 18.87 34.14
N LEU A 242 4.07 17.75 34.57
CA LEU A 242 4.06 16.50 33.82
C LEU A 242 2.67 15.84 33.81
N LYS A 243 1.92 15.92 34.91
CA LYS A 243 0.51 15.50 34.98
C LYS A 243 -0.36 16.34 34.04
N ASP A 244 -0.21 17.67 34.08
CA ASP A 244 -1.02 18.62 33.30
C ASP A 244 -0.74 18.55 31.79
N LYS A 245 0.49 18.23 31.40
CA LYS A 245 0.85 17.94 29.99
C LYS A 245 0.19 16.65 29.46
N GLY A 246 -0.59 15.95 30.28
CA GLY A 246 -1.66 15.05 29.83
C GLY A 246 -1.22 13.70 29.30
N GLY A 247 -0.30 13.01 29.99
CA GLY A 247 -0.14 11.56 29.80
C GLY A 247 1.17 10.95 30.30
N CYS A 248 1.62 11.36 31.49
CA CYS A 248 2.71 10.71 32.20
C CYS A 248 2.25 10.32 33.62
N LEU A 249 0.98 9.93 33.78
CA LEU A 249 0.40 9.61 35.09
C LEU A 249 1.11 8.41 35.73
N SER A 250 1.37 7.36 34.94
CA SER A 250 2.12 6.17 35.36
C SER A 250 3.55 6.52 35.78
N VAL A 251 4.22 7.39 35.03
CA VAL A 251 5.57 7.87 35.34
C VAL A 251 5.57 8.61 36.67
N VAL A 252 4.61 9.51 36.89
CA VAL A 252 4.55 10.33 38.12
C VAL A 252 4.23 9.47 39.35
N GLU A 253 3.35 8.48 39.23
CA GLU A 253 3.09 7.52 40.33
C GLU A 253 4.38 6.78 40.75
N HIS A 254 5.19 6.34 39.78
CA HIS A 254 6.46 5.68 40.09
C HIS A 254 7.52 6.64 40.62
N LEU A 255 7.50 7.92 40.23
CA LEU A 255 8.40 8.95 40.79
C LEU A 255 8.01 9.33 42.23
N GLU A 256 6.71 9.41 42.53
CA GLU A 256 6.21 9.68 43.89
C GLU A 256 6.55 8.53 44.86
N ASN A 257 6.60 7.29 44.35
CA ASN A 257 6.93 6.08 45.11
C ASN A 257 8.41 5.66 44.98
N LEU A 258 9.32 6.58 44.64
CA LEU A 258 10.75 6.27 44.54
C LEU A 258 11.33 5.81 45.90
N PRO A 259 12.18 4.76 45.92
CA PRO A 259 12.88 4.37 47.13
C PRO A 259 13.87 5.45 47.58
N ALA A 260 14.12 5.52 48.89
CA ALA A 260 14.91 6.59 49.50
C ALA A 260 16.35 6.71 48.98
N SER A 261 17.03 5.58 48.78
CA SER A 261 18.37 5.52 48.17
C SER A 261 18.71 4.10 47.67
N GLY A 262 19.60 4.01 46.67
CA GLY A 262 20.15 2.74 46.18
C GLY A 262 20.05 2.55 44.67
N GLU A 263 20.64 1.45 44.18
CA GLU A 263 20.65 1.07 42.75
C GLU A 263 19.24 0.98 42.15
N LEU A 264 18.25 0.57 42.96
CA LEU A 264 16.84 0.52 42.55
C LEU A 264 16.29 1.91 42.23
N ARG A 265 16.69 2.95 42.97
CA ARG A 265 16.26 4.33 42.72
C ARG A 265 16.77 4.82 41.37
N GLU A 266 18.05 4.58 41.09
CA GLU A 266 18.67 4.94 39.82
C GLU A 266 18.06 4.16 38.65
N LYS A 267 17.82 2.86 38.85
CA LYS A 267 17.15 2.03 37.84
C LYS A 267 15.75 2.54 37.55
N MET A 268 14.96 2.83 38.58
CA MET A 268 13.60 3.35 38.42
C MET A 268 13.58 4.73 37.78
N SER A 269 14.50 5.63 38.11
CA SER A 269 14.55 6.97 37.52
C SER A 269 14.96 6.96 36.05
N ARG A 270 15.95 6.14 35.68
CA ARG A 270 16.35 5.92 34.27
C ARG A 270 15.21 5.27 33.47
N CYS A 271 14.52 4.28 34.03
CA CYS A 271 13.36 3.66 33.40
C CYS A 271 12.18 4.63 33.27
N ALA A 272 11.93 5.47 34.28
CA ALA A 272 10.89 6.50 34.25
C ALA A 272 11.14 7.54 33.15
N PHE A 273 12.41 7.96 32.95
CA PHE A 273 12.79 8.81 31.82
C PHE A 273 12.56 8.13 30.47
N TYR A 274 12.95 6.85 30.35
CA TYR A 274 12.72 6.13 29.09
C TYR A 274 11.22 5.94 28.79
N LEU A 275 10.42 5.63 29.81
CA LEU A 275 8.97 5.51 29.70
C LEU A 275 8.34 6.84 29.26
N SER A 276 8.76 7.98 29.82
CA SER A 276 8.24 9.29 29.43
C SER A 276 8.55 9.62 27.96
N LEU A 277 9.72 9.22 27.45
CA LEU A 277 10.08 9.34 26.03
C LEU A 277 9.20 8.47 25.12
N LEU A 278 8.93 7.21 25.50
CA LEU A 278 8.03 6.33 24.74
C LEU A 278 6.62 6.91 24.69
N LEU A 279 6.10 7.39 25.81
CA LEU A 279 4.78 8.05 25.88
C LEU A 279 4.73 9.32 25.03
N LYS A 280 5.80 10.13 25.02
CA LYS A 280 5.91 11.29 24.14
C LYS A 280 5.90 10.89 22.67
N MET A 281 6.57 9.80 22.31
CA MET A 281 6.62 9.29 20.93
C MET A 281 5.25 8.86 20.42
N VAL A 282 4.44 8.19 21.24
CA VAL A 282 3.07 7.76 20.87
C VAL A 282 2.19 8.94 20.43
N ARG A 283 2.40 10.12 21.03
CA ARG A 283 1.64 11.34 20.73
C ARG A 283 2.09 12.04 19.45
N GLN A 284 3.29 11.75 18.96
CA GLN A 284 3.81 12.36 17.74
C GLN A 284 3.45 11.50 16.52
N LYS A 285 2.95 12.15 15.46
CA LYS A 285 2.69 11.46 14.18
C LYS A 285 3.96 11.35 13.35
N ILE A 286 4.76 12.42 13.32
CA ILE A 286 6.03 12.52 12.60
C ILE A 286 7.10 12.83 13.63
N VAL A 287 8.17 12.03 13.65
CA VAL A 287 9.28 12.17 14.59
C VAL A 287 10.51 12.64 13.81
N SER A 288 11.14 13.71 14.27
CA SER A 288 12.37 14.23 13.66
C SER A 288 13.60 13.77 14.44
N ARG A 289 14.80 13.89 13.83
CA ARG A 289 16.07 13.62 14.53
C ARG A 289 16.34 14.54 15.75
N LYS A 290 15.57 15.62 15.90
CA LYS A 290 15.64 16.51 17.07
C LYS A 290 14.77 16.02 18.25
N PHE A 291 14.12 14.87 18.12
CA PHE A 291 13.31 14.28 19.18
C PHE A 291 14.13 14.09 20.46
N GLY A 292 13.56 14.47 21.61
CA GLY A 292 14.20 14.32 22.93
C GLY A 292 15.35 15.28 23.22
N HIS A 293 15.70 16.20 22.31
CA HIS A 293 16.84 17.10 22.51
C HIS A 293 16.64 18.08 23.67
N GLU A 294 15.42 18.63 23.80
CA GLU A 294 15.04 19.55 24.89
C GLU A 294 15.07 18.87 26.27
N GLU A 295 14.87 17.54 26.30
CA GLU A 295 14.83 16.73 27.52
C GLU A 295 16.22 16.17 27.88
N GLY A 296 17.26 16.49 27.10
CA GLY A 296 18.62 15.97 27.32
C GLY A 296 18.79 14.50 26.92
N CYS A 297 17.97 13.97 26.02
CA CYS A 297 18.03 12.57 25.60
C CYS A 297 19.34 12.27 24.82
N PRO A 298 20.10 11.22 25.19
CA PRO A 298 21.28 10.79 24.46
C PRO A 298 20.95 10.38 23.02
N ARG A 299 21.86 10.68 22.08
CA ARG A 299 21.67 10.36 20.65
C ARG A 299 21.51 8.86 20.37
N ILE A 300 22.13 8.01 21.18
CA ILE A 300 22.04 6.54 21.07
C ILE A 300 20.57 6.10 21.24
N ILE A 301 19.90 6.66 22.24
CA ILE A 301 18.48 6.36 22.54
C ILE A 301 17.58 6.89 21.43
N VAL A 302 17.79 8.13 20.96
CA VAL A 302 17.00 8.69 19.86
C VAL A 302 17.12 7.83 18.59
N ASN A 303 18.32 7.37 18.26
CA ASN A 303 18.55 6.51 17.09
C ASN A 303 17.86 5.16 17.24
N LYS A 304 17.90 4.54 18.42
CA LYS A 304 17.15 3.30 18.72
C LYS A 304 15.66 3.51 18.53
N LEU A 305 15.12 4.56 19.15
CA LEU A 305 13.68 4.83 19.11
C LEU A 305 13.18 5.05 17.67
N LEU A 306 13.93 5.78 16.86
CA LEU A 306 13.62 5.96 15.45
C LEU A 306 13.69 4.64 14.67
N LYS A 307 14.71 3.81 14.91
CA LYS A 307 14.89 2.54 14.21
C LYS A 307 13.80 1.51 14.56
N ASP A 308 13.42 1.42 15.83
CA ASP A 308 12.60 0.32 16.34
C ASP A 308 11.10 0.63 16.35
N PHE A 309 10.73 1.91 16.44
CA PHE A 309 9.34 2.36 16.63
C PHE A 309 8.83 3.35 15.58
N THR A 310 9.57 3.57 14.49
CA THR A 310 9.09 4.39 13.36
C THR A 310 9.24 3.68 12.03
N VAL A 311 8.42 4.06 11.06
CA VAL A 311 8.51 3.60 9.68
C VAL A 311 8.82 4.80 8.78
N GLU A 312 9.80 4.64 7.90
CA GLU A 312 10.15 5.64 6.90
C GLU A 312 9.01 5.76 5.88
N SER A 313 8.42 6.94 5.77
CA SER A 313 7.38 7.26 4.79
C SER A 313 7.85 8.41 3.91
N PHE A 314 7.70 8.24 2.60
CA PHE A 314 7.92 9.32 1.65
C PHE A 314 6.67 10.19 1.57
N GLN A 315 6.73 11.41 2.12
CA GLN A 315 5.63 12.38 2.07
C GLN A 315 6.19 13.74 1.67
N ASN A 316 5.51 14.41 0.72
CA ASN A 316 5.86 15.75 0.26
C ASN A 316 7.33 15.90 -0.21
N GLY A 317 7.86 14.91 -0.92
CA GLY A 317 9.22 14.97 -1.47
C GLY A 317 10.35 14.76 -0.46
N ARG A 318 10.05 14.41 0.80
CA ARG A 318 11.03 14.12 1.85
C ARG A 318 10.72 12.79 2.54
N ILE A 319 11.77 12.09 2.95
CA ILE A 319 11.66 10.90 3.81
C ILE A 319 11.42 11.40 5.24
N GLN A 320 10.36 10.91 5.88
CA GLN A 320 10.00 11.25 7.25
C GLN A 320 9.73 9.98 8.06
N ASN A 321 10.12 10.00 9.33
CA ASN A 321 9.84 8.91 10.26
C ASN A 321 8.45 9.09 10.85
N VAL A 322 7.54 8.14 10.56
CA VAL A 322 6.14 8.19 10.96
C VAL A 322 5.85 7.09 11.96
N VAL A 323 5.14 7.43 13.04
CA VAL A 323 4.64 6.45 14.01
C VAL A 323 3.29 5.92 13.50
N SER A 324 3.31 4.77 12.84
CA SER A 324 2.11 4.10 12.33
C SER A 324 1.24 3.53 13.47
N SER A 325 0.03 3.09 13.15
CA SER A 325 -0.85 2.42 14.13
C SER A 325 -0.24 1.13 14.69
N SER A 326 0.49 0.36 13.85
CA SER A 326 1.21 -0.84 14.30
C SER A 326 2.36 -0.49 15.25
N MET A 327 3.10 0.58 14.96
CA MET A 327 4.16 1.05 15.86
C MET A 327 3.61 1.56 17.20
N ARG A 328 2.42 2.18 17.23
CA ARG A 328 1.77 2.55 18.50
C ARG A 328 1.40 1.34 19.34
N ALA A 329 0.96 0.24 18.71
CA ALA A 329 0.70 -1.02 19.42
C ALA A 329 2.00 -1.61 19.98
N LYS A 330 3.10 -1.56 19.21
CA LYS A 330 4.44 -1.96 19.67
C LYS A 330 4.95 -1.07 20.82
N LEU A 331 4.74 0.24 20.76
CA LEU A 331 5.10 1.13 21.87
C LEU A 331 4.30 0.77 23.14
N ALA A 332 3.02 0.43 23.02
CA ALA A 332 2.19 0.08 24.16
C ALA A 332 2.67 -1.18 24.90
N THR A 333 3.07 -2.23 24.17
CA THR A 333 3.61 -3.47 24.76
C THR A 333 4.97 -3.23 25.42
N TYR A 334 5.85 -2.43 24.82
CA TYR A 334 7.14 -2.06 25.41
C TYR A 334 6.98 -1.20 26.66
N CYS A 335 6.04 -0.23 26.67
CA CYS A 335 5.71 0.54 27.87
C CYS A 335 5.20 -0.37 28.99
N LEU A 336 4.32 -1.34 28.66
CA LEU A 336 3.81 -2.29 29.64
C LEU A 336 4.92 -3.19 30.20
N ALA A 337 5.82 -3.69 29.35
CA ALA A 337 6.97 -4.48 29.77
C ALA A 337 7.90 -3.70 30.72
N LEU A 338 8.19 -2.43 30.41
CA LEU A 338 8.97 -1.56 31.29
C LEU A 338 8.28 -1.35 32.64
N LEU A 339 6.97 -1.11 32.65
CA LEU A 339 6.21 -0.95 33.88
C LEU A 339 6.25 -2.22 34.75
N LEU A 340 6.21 -3.41 34.16
CA LEU A 340 6.38 -4.66 34.90
C LEU A 340 7.75 -4.72 35.61
N HIS A 341 8.82 -4.28 34.95
CA HIS A 341 10.15 -4.20 35.58
C HIS A 341 10.25 -3.13 36.67
N MET A 342 9.47 -2.06 36.58
CA MET A 342 9.43 -0.99 37.60
C MET A 342 8.54 -1.37 38.79
N GLY A 343 7.45 -2.13 38.59
CA GLY A 343 6.42 -2.42 39.58
C GLY A 343 6.45 -3.84 40.15
N HIS A 344 7.62 -4.46 40.32
CA HIS A 344 7.75 -5.84 40.83
C HIS A 344 6.89 -6.88 40.07
N MET A 345 6.86 -6.80 38.74
CA MET A 345 6.04 -7.63 37.84
C MET A 345 4.53 -7.39 37.96
N THR A 346 4.16 -6.18 38.42
CA THR A 346 2.80 -5.67 38.43
C THR A 346 2.74 -4.33 37.67
N ALA A 347 1.65 -4.07 36.98
CA ALA A 347 1.45 -2.82 36.23
C ALA A 347 -0.01 -2.39 36.26
N ASP A 348 -0.25 -1.09 36.44
CA ASP A 348 -1.59 -0.52 36.40
C ASP A 348 -2.00 -0.17 34.96
N LEU A 349 -3.03 -0.88 34.46
CA LEU A 349 -3.55 -0.67 33.12
C LEU A 349 -4.38 0.62 33.01
N THR A 350 -4.95 1.10 34.12
CA THR A 350 -5.83 2.29 34.12
C THR A 350 -5.05 3.57 33.84
N LEU A 351 -3.89 3.72 34.48
CA LEU A 351 -3.02 4.86 34.24
C LEU A 351 -2.37 4.76 32.85
N LEU A 352 -1.90 3.58 32.47
CA LEU A 352 -1.22 3.37 31.20
C LEU A 352 -2.15 3.60 29.98
N HIS A 353 -3.41 3.16 30.01
CA HIS A 353 -4.31 3.39 28.86
C HIS A 353 -4.62 4.88 28.67
N ARG A 354 -4.69 5.66 29.76
CA ARG A 354 -4.88 7.12 29.73
C ARG A 354 -3.65 7.79 29.12
N ASP A 355 -2.45 7.39 29.56
CA ASP A 355 -1.18 7.91 29.06
C ASP A 355 -0.96 7.62 27.56
N LEU A 356 -1.32 6.41 27.11
CA LEU A 356 -1.22 5.98 25.71
C LEU A 356 -2.38 6.47 24.82
N ARG A 357 -3.43 7.09 25.40
CA ARG A 357 -4.69 7.46 24.72
C ARG A 357 -5.32 6.28 23.97
N LEU A 358 -5.29 5.11 24.60
CA LEU A 358 -5.92 3.88 24.11
C LEU A 358 -7.25 3.65 24.80
N ALA A 359 -8.19 3.03 24.09
CA ALA A 359 -9.40 2.53 24.71
C ALA A 359 -9.04 1.43 25.71
N GLU A 360 -9.69 1.43 26.87
CA GLU A 360 -9.42 0.49 27.96
C GLU A 360 -9.50 -0.99 27.48
N ALA A 361 -10.49 -1.32 26.65
CA ALA A 361 -10.62 -2.65 26.05
C ALA A 361 -9.38 -3.07 25.24
N LYS A 362 -8.77 -2.14 24.50
CA LYS A 362 -7.54 -2.42 23.74
C LYS A 362 -6.34 -2.60 24.66
N MET A 363 -6.28 -1.88 25.78
CA MET A 363 -5.20 -2.09 26.76
C MET A 363 -5.30 -3.47 27.40
N ILE A 364 -6.52 -3.94 27.67
CA ILE A 364 -6.77 -5.31 28.13
C ILE A 364 -6.35 -6.35 27.08
N GLU A 365 -6.65 -6.11 25.80
CA GLU A 365 -6.18 -6.98 24.70
C GLU A 365 -4.64 -7.01 24.61
N VAL A 366 -3.97 -5.86 24.77
CA VAL A 366 -2.51 -5.78 24.82
C VAL A 366 -1.96 -6.60 26.00
N ALA A 367 -2.49 -6.43 27.20
CA ALA A 367 -2.06 -7.22 28.36
C ALA A 367 -2.27 -8.74 28.16
N LYS A 368 -3.40 -9.13 27.57
CA LYS A 368 -3.68 -10.53 27.21
C LYS A 368 -2.72 -11.07 26.15
N SER A 369 -2.37 -10.27 25.15
CA SER A 369 -1.40 -10.67 24.12
C SER A 369 0.01 -10.89 24.68
N MET A 370 0.34 -10.24 25.79
CA MET A 370 1.58 -10.46 26.53
C MET A 370 1.52 -11.63 27.52
N GLY A 371 0.38 -12.34 27.61
CA GLY A 371 0.18 -13.46 28.53
C GLY A 371 0.02 -13.05 30.01
N LEU A 372 -0.29 -11.78 30.29
CA LEU A 372 -0.41 -11.26 31.66
C LEU A 372 -1.74 -11.65 32.29
N THR A 373 -1.70 -12.01 33.57
CA THR A 373 -2.89 -12.25 34.38
C THR A 373 -3.51 -10.93 34.83
N LEU A 374 -4.80 -10.75 34.55
CA LEU A 374 -5.56 -9.59 35.02
C LEU A 374 -6.01 -9.81 36.47
N ILE A 375 -5.57 -8.96 37.39
CA ILE A 375 -6.09 -8.94 38.76
C ILE A 375 -7.49 -8.33 38.72
N LYS A 376 -8.49 -9.11 39.17
CA LYS A 376 -9.81 -8.56 39.48
C LYS A 376 -9.73 -7.97 40.88
N ALA A 377 -10.02 -6.68 41.03
CA ALA A 377 -10.13 -6.06 42.34
C ALA A 377 -11.16 -6.82 43.20
N PRO A 378 -10.87 -7.12 44.47
CA PRO A 378 -11.84 -7.71 45.36
C PRO A 378 -13.00 -6.72 45.53
N ARG A 379 -14.22 -7.12 45.17
CA ARG A 379 -15.44 -6.36 45.50
C ARG A 379 -15.58 -6.28 47.02
N ALA A 380 -15.02 -5.25 47.64
CA ALA A 380 -15.28 -4.93 49.04
C ALA A 380 -16.76 -4.54 49.16
N LYS A 381 -17.55 -5.38 49.82
CA LYS A 381 -18.91 -5.04 50.26
C LYS A 381 -18.82 -4.13 51.49
N THR A 382 -18.49 -2.87 51.28
CA THR A 382 -18.60 -1.82 52.32
C THR A 382 -19.33 -0.63 51.71
N PRO A 383 -20.46 -0.18 52.31
CA PRO A 383 -21.38 0.79 51.70
C PRO A 383 -20.88 2.25 51.69
N GLU A 384 -19.61 2.51 51.99
CA GLU A 384 -19.01 3.85 52.06
C GLU A 384 -17.70 3.97 51.27
N ALA A 385 -17.55 3.22 50.18
CA ALA A 385 -16.50 3.49 49.20
C ALA A 385 -17.08 4.37 48.09
N GLU A 386 -16.91 5.68 48.23
CA GLU A 386 -16.96 6.63 47.13
C GLU A 386 -16.18 6.07 45.93
N GLN A 387 -16.61 6.41 44.71
CA GLN A 387 -16.06 5.98 43.41
C GLN A 387 -14.53 6.15 43.32
N ARG A 388 -13.76 5.28 43.96
CA ARG A 388 -12.36 5.06 43.62
C ARG A 388 -12.40 4.32 42.29
N ASP A 389 -11.87 4.95 41.25
CA ASP A 389 -11.58 4.30 39.98
C ASP A 389 -11.01 2.90 40.30
N GLU A 390 -11.74 1.83 39.97
CA GLU A 390 -11.27 0.47 40.22
C GLU A 390 -10.03 0.23 39.33
N HIS A 391 -8.84 0.44 39.90
CA HIS A 391 -7.57 0.27 39.21
C HIS A 391 -7.43 -1.19 38.75
N LYS A 392 -7.50 -1.39 37.44
CA LYS A 392 -7.26 -2.70 36.80
C LYS A 392 -5.77 -2.95 36.71
N GLN A 393 -5.28 -3.85 37.54
CA GLN A 393 -3.87 -4.24 37.54
C GLN A 393 -3.65 -5.50 36.70
N ALA A 394 -2.50 -5.57 36.03
CA ALA A 394 -1.99 -6.76 35.37
C ALA A 394 -0.72 -7.24 36.10
N THR A 395 -0.58 -8.55 36.20
CA THR A 395 0.60 -9.18 36.78
C THR A 395 1.14 -10.27 35.87
N LEU A 396 2.44 -10.51 35.97
CA LEU A 396 3.09 -11.60 35.26
C LEU A 396 3.20 -12.81 36.20
N VAL A 397 2.51 -13.89 35.84
CA VAL A 397 2.47 -15.16 36.59
C VAL A 397 2.90 -16.29 35.65
N LEU A 398 3.73 -17.20 36.16
CA LEU A 398 4.19 -18.40 35.44
C LEU A 398 3.32 -19.61 35.80
N PRO A 399 2.99 -20.49 34.83
CA PRO A 399 3.21 -20.36 33.39
C PRO A 399 2.31 -19.28 32.76
N LEU A 400 2.77 -18.69 31.64
CA LEU A 400 2.02 -17.64 30.95
C LEU A 400 0.60 -18.10 30.55
N VAL A 401 -0.37 -17.22 30.77
CA VAL A 401 -1.77 -17.51 30.43
C VAL A 401 -1.95 -17.41 28.92
N LYS A 402 -2.28 -18.55 28.29
CA LYS A 402 -2.71 -18.58 26.89
C LYS A 402 -4.16 -18.10 26.81
N TYR A 403 -4.36 -16.87 26.35
CA TYR A 403 -5.68 -16.35 26.05
C TYR A 403 -6.05 -16.71 24.61
N ASP A 404 -7.09 -17.54 24.43
CA ASP A 404 -7.65 -17.81 23.10
C ASP A 404 -8.14 -16.50 22.48
N GLN A 405 -7.67 -16.20 21.27
CA GLN A 405 -8.20 -15.09 20.49
C GLN A 405 -9.64 -15.43 20.09
N PHE A 406 -10.61 -14.87 20.81
CA PHE A 406 -12.00 -14.89 20.38
C PHE A 406 -12.14 -14.00 19.15
N THR A 407 -11.87 -14.55 17.96
CA THR A 407 -12.23 -13.91 16.70
C THR A 407 -13.75 -13.97 16.57
N GLU A 408 -14.46 -13.04 17.23
CA GLU A 408 -15.84 -12.77 16.86
C GLU A 408 -15.85 -12.24 15.42
N ARG A 409 -15.99 -13.15 14.46
CA ARG A 409 -16.45 -12.81 13.12
C ARG A 409 -17.79 -12.12 13.30
N ARG A 410 -17.80 -10.78 13.33
CA ARG A 410 -19.00 -9.95 13.33
C ARG A 410 -19.90 -10.46 12.21
N LYS A 411 -20.91 -11.26 12.55
CA LYS A 411 -21.94 -11.68 11.62
C LYS A 411 -22.60 -10.41 11.12
N ARG A 412 -22.35 -10.06 9.85
CA ARG A 412 -23.04 -8.96 9.17
C ARG A 412 -24.54 -9.17 9.40
N ARG A 413 -25.18 -8.24 10.10
CA ARG A 413 -26.64 -8.18 10.21
C ARG A 413 -27.18 -8.09 8.78
N LYS A 414 -27.89 -9.12 8.33
CA LYS A 414 -28.72 -9.03 7.12
C LYS A 414 -29.75 -7.94 7.40
N MET A 415 -29.70 -6.85 6.63
CA MET A 415 -30.84 -5.94 6.54
C MET A 415 -31.96 -6.68 5.83
N LYS A 416 -33.16 -6.66 6.44
CA LYS A 416 -34.40 -7.14 5.83
C LYS A 416 -34.94 -6.09 4.87
#